data_AF-A0A2A9LS62-F1
#
_entry.id   AF-A0A2A9LS62-F1
#
_cell.length_a   1.000
_cell.length_b   1.000
_cell.length_c   1.000
_cell.angle_alpha   90.00
_cell.angle_beta   90.00
_cell.angle_gamma   90.00
#
_symmetry.space_group_name_H-M   'P 1'
#
loop_
_entity.id
_entity.type
_entity.pdbx_description
1 polymer ?
#
loop_
_entity_poly.entity_id
_entity_poly.type
_entity_poly.pdbx_seq_one_letter_code
_entity_poly.pdbx_strand_id
1 'polypeptide(L)'
;MLGVLGTQDGTQITVLFLSALPVKAVCEFARFCIEVSAGAKSKVVRNRPDASMNANVLPMAGAVPRGTDKEKIVSLARRKFAGALANDTKWNELITFVRGLNGWRPSYRSRSVSGHVAGWDVEWFYHLPFPFVGVEWLDIGLHEQASPRHQIVDHSVLLLGKLAEIGFEFEARGDVARIWGYAPKSYEDFPPGT
;
A
#
# COMPACT_ATOMS: atom_id res chain seq x y z
N MET A 1 -4.24 -3.22 -35.63
CA MET A 1 -5.41 -4.10 -35.43
C MET A 1 -6.33 -3.36 -34.47
N LEU A 2 -7.55 -2.99 -34.88
CA LEU A 2 -8.51 -2.33 -33.96
C LEU A 2 -9.14 -3.40 -33.06
N GLY A 3 -9.04 -3.21 -31.75
CA GLY A 3 -9.78 -4.01 -30.76
C GLY A 3 -10.83 -3.13 -30.09
N VAL A 4 -12.07 -3.58 -30.07
CA VAL A 4 -13.17 -2.94 -29.33
C VAL A 4 -13.30 -3.64 -27.98
N LEU A 5 -13.17 -2.89 -26.89
CA LEU A 5 -13.48 -3.36 -25.53
C LEU A 5 -14.77 -2.68 -25.10
N GLY A 6 -15.84 -3.47 -24.93
CA GLY A 6 -17.11 -2.99 -24.40
C GLY A 6 -17.09 -2.95 -22.87
N THR A 7 -17.60 -1.88 -22.28
CA THR A 7 -17.92 -1.78 -20.85
C THR A 7 -19.41 -2.04 -20.60
N GLN A 8 -19.77 -2.40 -19.36
CA GLN A 8 -21.15 -2.80 -18.98
C GLN A 8 -22.22 -1.70 -19.13
N ASP A 9 -21.82 -0.47 -19.48
CA ASP A 9 -22.73 0.69 -19.55
C ASP A 9 -22.99 1.11 -21.02
N GLY A 10 -22.60 0.28 -22.00
CA GLY A 10 -22.89 0.51 -23.42
C GLY A 10 -22.05 1.61 -24.08
N THR A 11 -21.01 2.13 -23.42
CA THR A 11 -20.08 3.09 -24.03
C THR A 11 -18.98 2.34 -24.78
N GLN A 12 -18.96 2.52 -26.11
CA GLN A 12 -17.92 1.97 -27.00
C GLN A 12 -16.63 2.78 -26.83
N ILE A 13 -15.57 2.18 -26.27
CA ILE A 13 -14.22 2.77 -26.27
C ILE A 13 -13.37 2.03 -27.31
N THR A 14 -13.04 2.74 -28.38
CA THR A 14 -12.09 2.25 -29.39
C THR A 14 -10.67 2.47 -28.87
N VAL A 15 -9.97 1.40 -28.49
CA VAL A 15 -8.56 1.48 -28.10
C VAL A 15 -7.69 1.25 -29.34
N LEU A 16 -7.02 2.30 -29.81
CA LEU A 16 -6.03 2.19 -30.87
C LEU A 16 -4.70 1.71 -30.27
N PHE A 17 -4.29 0.49 -30.61
CA PHE A 17 -2.92 0.01 -30.33
C PHE A 17 -1.92 0.74 -31.24
N LEU A 18 -1.18 1.67 -30.65
CA LEU A 18 -0.14 2.48 -31.29
C LEU A 18 1.22 1.76 -31.25
N SER A 19 1.39 0.66 -32.01
CA SER A 19 2.68 -0.04 -32.07
C SER A 19 3.57 0.35 -33.25
N ALA A 20 3.25 1.43 -33.98
CA ALA A 20 4.05 1.83 -35.15
C ALA A 20 4.01 3.34 -35.50
N LEU A 21 3.78 4.25 -34.54
CA LEU A 21 3.84 5.70 -34.81
C LEU A 21 5.11 6.35 -34.25
N PRO A 22 5.72 7.32 -34.97
CA PRO A 22 6.85 8.09 -34.46
C PRO A 22 6.45 8.93 -33.24
N VAL A 23 7.38 9.12 -32.29
CA VAL A 23 7.16 9.74 -30.96
C VAL A 23 6.41 11.09 -31.01
N LYS A 24 6.56 11.88 -32.08
CA LYS A 24 5.81 13.13 -32.28
C LYS A 24 4.28 12.94 -32.39
N ALA A 25 3.81 11.85 -32.97
CA ALA A 25 2.37 11.59 -33.15
C ALA A 25 1.70 11.12 -31.84
N VAL A 26 2.46 10.53 -30.92
CA VAL A 26 1.95 10.11 -29.59
C VAL A 26 1.63 11.33 -28.72
N CYS A 27 2.43 12.40 -28.82
CA CYS A 27 2.22 13.62 -28.05
C CYS A 27 0.99 14.43 -28.49
N GLU A 28 0.63 14.45 -29.78
CA GLU A 28 -0.58 15.14 -30.24
C GLU A 28 -1.87 14.39 -29.87
N PHE A 29 -1.84 13.04 -29.88
CA PHE A 29 -2.99 12.24 -29.46
C PHE A 29 -3.30 12.39 -27.96
N ALA A 30 -2.28 12.50 -27.12
CA ALA A 30 -2.45 12.78 -25.68
C ALA A 30 -3.09 14.15 -25.43
N ARG A 31 -2.86 15.14 -26.31
CA ARG A 31 -3.48 16.47 -26.21
C ARG A 31 -4.97 16.44 -26.57
N PHE A 32 -5.36 15.65 -27.57
CA PHE A 32 -6.76 15.47 -27.97
C PHE A 32 -7.60 14.75 -26.89
N CYS A 33 -7.04 13.75 -26.20
CA CYS A 33 -7.75 13.05 -25.12
C CYS A 33 -8.02 13.92 -23.88
N ILE A 34 -7.17 14.92 -23.59
CA ILE A 34 -7.39 15.85 -22.47
C ILE A 34 -8.52 16.84 -22.79
N GLU A 35 -8.66 17.24 -24.05
CA GLU A 35 -9.63 18.26 -24.46
C GLU A 35 -11.08 17.72 -24.53
N VAL A 36 -11.26 16.43 -24.84
CA VAL A 36 -12.58 15.78 -24.86
C VAL A 36 -13.17 15.56 -23.45
N SER A 37 -12.34 15.40 -22.42
CA SER A 37 -12.81 15.24 -21.03
C SER A 37 -13.32 16.53 -20.37
N ALA A 38 -13.01 17.72 -20.91
CA ALA A 38 -13.38 19.00 -20.31
C ALA A 38 -14.84 19.43 -20.57
N GLY A 39 -15.59 18.73 -21.43
CA GLY A 39 -16.92 19.16 -21.91
C GLY A 39 -18.14 18.53 -21.24
N ALA A 40 -17.99 17.50 -20.39
CA ALA A 40 -19.14 16.75 -19.88
C ALA A 40 -19.63 17.29 -18.51
N LYS A 41 -20.59 18.23 -18.52
CA LYS A 41 -21.34 18.61 -17.30
C LYS A 41 -22.42 17.57 -17.01
N SER A 42 -22.17 16.65 -16.08
CA SER A 42 -23.20 15.77 -15.53
C SER A 42 -23.92 16.42 -14.34
N LYS A 43 -25.24 16.29 -14.31
CA LYS A 43 -26.17 16.87 -13.34
C LYS A 43 -26.10 16.07 -12.03
N VAL A 44 -25.54 16.66 -10.98
CA VAL A 44 -25.45 16.02 -9.65
C VAL A 44 -26.85 15.95 -9.01
N VAL A 45 -27.48 14.77 -9.11
CA VAL A 45 -28.61 14.41 -8.24
C VAL A 45 -28.01 13.98 -6.90
N ARG A 46 -28.30 14.76 -5.85
CA ARG A 46 -27.89 14.47 -4.47
C ARG A 46 -28.72 13.31 -3.92
N ASN A 47 -28.21 12.09 -4.04
CA ASN A 47 -28.70 10.97 -3.23
C ASN A 47 -27.98 11.01 -1.88
N ARG A 48 -28.75 11.16 -0.80
CA ARG A 48 -28.28 10.86 0.55
C ARG A 48 -27.98 9.35 0.60
N PRO A 49 -26.78 8.90 0.97
CA PRO A 49 -26.61 7.49 1.28
C PRO A 49 -27.30 7.22 2.62
N ASP A 50 -28.36 6.42 2.58
CA ASP A 50 -28.77 5.70 3.77
C ASP A 50 -27.62 4.76 4.19
N ALA A 51 -27.50 4.60 5.50
CA ALA A 51 -26.60 3.65 6.09
C ALA A 51 -27.29 2.28 6.12
N SER A 52 -26.91 1.38 5.21
CA SER A 52 -26.44 0.01 5.49
C SER A 52 -26.68 -0.87 4.27
N MET A 53 -25.62 -1.56 3.81
CA MET A 53 -25.59 -2.95 3.33
C MET A 53 -24.17 -3.24 2.83
N ASN A 54 -23.48 -4.04 3.64
CA ASN A 54 -22.07 -4.35 3.64
C ASN A 54 -21.64 -5.17 2.41
N ALA A 55 -20.79 -4.58 1.55
CA ALA A 55 -19.68 -5.34 0.99
C ALA A 55 -18.61 -5.45 2.08
N ASN A 56 -18.02 -6.62 2.26
CA ASN A 56 -17.09 -6.93 3.35
C ASN A 56 -15.75 -6.16 3.12
N VAL A 57 -15.73 -4.85 3.37
CA VAL A 57 -14.55 -4.00 3.16
C VAL A 57 -13.52 -4.38 4.21
N LEU A 58 -12.41 -4.96 3.75
CA LEU A 58 -11.27 -5.29 4.62
C LEU A 58 -10.72 -4.01 5.27
N PRO A 59 -10.25 -4.09 6.53
CA PRO A 59 -9.67 -2.92 7.19
C PRO A 59 -8.43 -2.43 6.44
N MET A 60 -8.32 -1.12 6.33
CA MET A 60 -7.22 -0.39 5.68
C MET A 60 -6.44 0.42 6.73
N ALA A 61 -5.34 1.06 6.37
CA ALA A 61 -4.38 1.66 7.30
C ALA A 61 -5.00 2.57 8.38
N GLY A 62 -6.03 3.33 8.01
CA GLY A 62 -6.74 4.25 8.89
C GLY A 62 -7.81 3.61 9.78
N ALA A 63 -8.06 2.30 9.67
CA ALA A 63 -9.03 1.56 10.47
C ALA A 63 -8.70 1.67 11.96
N VAL A 64 -9.74 1.78 12.78
CA VAL A 64 -9.60 1.99 14.23
C VAL A 64 -10.32 0.85 14.94
N PRO A 65 -9.60 -0.07 15.61
CA PRO A 65 -10.23 -1.11 16.41
C PRO A 65 -11.09 -0.51 17.52
N ARG A 66 -12.21 -1.18 17.86
CA ARG A 66 -13.11 -0.71 18.93
C ARG A 66 -12.34 -0.51 20.24
N GLY A 67 -12.60 0.60 20.92
CA GLY A 67 -11.92 0.96 22.17
C GLY A 67 -10.54 1.62 21.98
N THR A 68 -10.06 1.79 20.75
CA THR A 68 -8.81 2.49 20.46
C THR A 68 -9.02 4.00 20.43
N ASP A 69 -8.25 4.73 21.22
CA ASP A 69 -8.21 6.19 21.22
C ASP A 69 -7.17 6.68 20.19
N LYS A 70 -7.64 6.97 18.96
CA LYS A 70 -6.76 7.38 17.85
C LYS A 70 -6.12 8.73 18.13
N GLU A 71 -6.86 9.66 18.71
CA GLU A 71 -6.40 11.02 19.03
C GLU A 71 -5.25 10.98 20.03
N LYS A 72 -5.32 10.10 21.03
CA LYS A 72 -4.22 9.85 21.97
C LYS A 72 -2.99 9.28 21.30
N ILE A 73 -3.15 8.34 20.37
CA ILE A 73 -2.03 7.78 19.58
C ILE A 73 -1.37 8.88 18.74
N VAL A 74 -2.16 9.65 18.01
CA VAL A 74 -1.66 10.78 17.19
C VAL A 74 -0.95 11.81 18.06
N SER A 75 -1.51 12.15 19.21
CA SER A 75 -0.91 13.11 20.15
C SER A 75 0.39 12.57 20.76
N LEU A 76 0.48 11.28 21.02
CA LEU A 76 1.72 10.64 21.45
C LEU A 76 2.78 10.69 20.35
N ALA A 77 2.43 10.32 19.13
CA ALA A 77 3.34 10.34 17.99
C ALA A 77 3.92 11.75 17.74
N ARG A 78 3.07 12.78 17.76
CA ARG A 78 3.49 14.18 17.60
C ARG A 78 4.43 14.68 18.70
N ARG A 79 4.34 14.12 19.91
CA ARG A 79 5.23 14.48 21.03
C ARG A 79 6.57 13.75 20.99
N LYS A 80 6.58 12.50 20.51
CA LYS A 80 7.76 11.62 20.56
C LYS A 80 8.66 11.77 19.33
N PHE A 81 8.08 12.08 18.16
CA PHE A 81 8.78 12.05 16.88
C PHE A 81 8.87 13.43 16.24
N ALA A 82 9.94 13.66 15.49
CA ALA A 82 10.17 14.91 14.77
C ALA A 82 9.26 15.07 13.54
N GLY A 83 8.80 13.95 12.96
CA GLY A 83 7.91 13.96 11.81
C GLY A 83 7.51 12.55 11.37
N ALA A 84 6.41 12.46 10.62
CA ALA A 84 5.97 11.22 9.98
C ALA A 84 6.72 11.02 8.66
N LEU A 85 7.20 9.80 8.42
CA LEU A 85 7.86 9.37 7.17
C LEU A 85 6.90 8.59 6.26
N ALA A 86 5.88 7.98 6.85
CA ALA A 86 4.80 7.29 6.15
C ALA A 86 3.42 7.89 6.51
N ASN A 87 2.46 7.67 5.61
CA ASN A 87 1.07 8.10 5.78
C ASN A 87 0.12 6.98 5.36
N ASP A 88 -1.18 7.15 5.62
CA ASP A 88 -2.19 6.14 5.32
C ASP A 88 -2.20 5.74 3.84
N THR A 89 -1.88 6.65 2.91
CA THR A 89 -1.78 6.32 1.47
C THR A 89 -0.69 5.29 1.21
N LYS A 90 0.55 5.54 1.66
CA LYS A 90 1.65 4.58 1.49
C LYS A 90 1.33 3.23 2.12
N TRP A 91 0.77 3.25 3.34
CA TRP A 91 0.36 2.03 4.03
C TRP A 91 -0.74 1.28 3.29
N ASN A 92 -1.74 1.97 2.74
CA ASN A 92 -2.81 1.35 1.96
C ASN A 92 -2.29 0.70 0.68
N GLU A 93 -1.34 1.32 0.00
CA GLU A 93 -0.70 0.74 -1.19
C GLU A 93 0.06 -0.54 -0.86
N LEU A 94 0.83 -0.55 0.24
CA LEU A 94 1.51 -1.76 0.72
C LEU A 94 0.51 -2.86 1.07
N ILE A 95 -0.54 -2.55 1.84
CA ILE A 95 -1.58 -3.51 2.22
C ILE A 95 -2.27 -4.10 0.99
N THR A 96 -2.59 -3.25 0.01
CA THR A 96 -3.25 -3.67 -1.23
C THR A 96 -2.34 -4.58 -2.04
N PHE A 97 -1.06 -4.20 -2.17
CA PHE A 97 -0.05 -5.00 -2.85
C PHE A 97 0.10 -6.38 -2.23
N VAL A 98 0.34 -6.46 -0.92
CA VAL A 98 0.56 -7.75 -0.24
C VAL A 98 -0.69 -8.63 -0.25
N ARG A 99 -1.89 -8.05 -0.07
CA ARG A 99 -3.14 -8.81 -0.17
C ARG A 99 -3.37 -9.37 -1.57
N GLY A 100 -2.90 -8.67 -2.60
CA GLY A 100 -2.95 -9.08 -3.99
C GLY A 100 -1.90 -10.12 -4.42
N LEU A 101 -0.92 -10.45 -3.56
CA LEU A 101 0.00 -11.54 -3.82
C LEU A 101 -0.75 -12.89 -3.78
N ASN A 102 -0.46 -13.74 -4.77
CA ASN A 102 -1.02 -15.07 -4.88
C ASN A 102 -0.04 -16.09 -4.28
N GLY A 103 -0.53 -16.92 -3.36
CA GLY A 103 0.27 -17.95 -2.69
C GLY A 103 0.95 -17.43 -1.42
N TRP A 104 2.10 -16.77 -1.57
CA TRP A 104 2.91 -16.30 -0.45
C TRP A 104 2.52 -14.90 0.03
N ARG A 105 2.57 -14.70 1.35
CA ARG A 105 2.53 -13.38 1.99
C ARG A 105 3.71 -13.28 2.95
N PRO A 106 4.45 -12.17 2.93
CA PRO A 106 5.58 -12.01 3.83
C PRO A 106 5.11 -11.99 5.28
N SER A 107 5.92 -12.53 6.18
CA SER A 107 5.73 -12.26 7.60
C SER A 107 6.00 -10.79 7.89
N TYR A 108 5.37 -10.26 8.92
CA TYR A 108 5.63 -8.92 9.41
C TYR A 108 5.67 -8.88 10.93
N ARG A 109 6.37 -7.91 11.48
CA ARG A 109 6.28 -7.51 12.87
C ARG A 109 6.31 -5.99 12.95
N SER A 110 5.82 -5.41 14.02
CA SER A 110 5.75 -3.95 14.13
C SER A 110 6.09 -3.47 15.52
N ARG A 111 6.54 -2.22 15.59
CA ARG A 111 6.62 -1.48 16.84
C ARG A 111 5.62 -0.34 16.83
N SER A 112 4.89 -0.22 17.92
CA SER A 112 4.00 0.90 18.15
C SER A 112 4.76 2.13 18.64
N VAL A 113 4.22 3.32 18.39
CA VAL A 113 4.70 4.59 18.97
C VAL A 113 4.75 4.57 20.51
N SER A 114 3.97 3.70 21.16
CA SER A 114 4.01 3.46 22.61
C SER A 114 5.26 2.70 23.08
N GLY A 115 6.01 2.10 22.15
CA GLY A 115 7.20 1.29 22.41
C GLY A 115 6.97 -0.21 22.36
N HIS A 116 5.72 -0.68 22.38
CA HIS A 116 5.39 -2.11 22.29
C HIS A 116 5.79 -2.71 20.94
N VAL A 117 6.53 -3.81 20.97
CA VAL A 117 6.91 -4.59 19.77
C VAL A 117 6.00 -5.81 19.69
N ALA A 118 5.21 -5.89 18.63
CA ALA A 118 4.45 -7.10 18.30
C ALA A 118 5.39 -8.15 17.68
N GLY A 119 5.11 -9.43 17.94
CA GLY A 119 5.83 -10.54 17.32
C GLY A 119 5.58 -10.65 15.82
N TRP A 120 6.22 -11.64 15.19
CA TRP A 120 6.00 -11.96 13.78
C TRP A 120 4.62 -12.59 13.57
N ASP A 121 3.89 -12.08 12.57
CA ASP A 121 2.61 -12.60 12.08
C ASP A 121 2.67 -12.69 10.54
N VAL A 122 1.80 -13.47 9.92
CA VAL A 122 1.64 -13.64 8.47
C VAL A 122 0.25 -13.20 7.98
N GLU A 123 -0.64 -12.84 8.90
CA GLU A 123 -2.04 -12.55 8.59
C GLU A 123 -2.26 -11.07 8.24
N TRP A 124 -2.36 -10.77 6.94
CA TRP A 124 -2.47 -9.40 6.39
C TRP A 124 -3.92 -8.89 6.25
N PHE A 125 -4.93 -9.71 6.48
CA PHE A 125 -6.33 -9.32 6.30
C PHE A 125 -6.89 -8.64 7.55
N TYR A 126 -6.59 -9.14 8.75
CA TYR A 126 -7.21 -8.66 9.99
C TYR A 126 -6.25 -8.34 11.13
N HIS A 127 -5.02 -8.85 11.12
CA HIS A 127 -4.10 -8.72 12.27
C HIS A 127 -3.09 -7.58 12.12
N LEU A 128 -3.18 -6.80 11.04
CA LEU A 128 -2.29 -5.66 10.84
C LEU A 128 -2.43 -4.65 12.00
N PRO A 129 -1.36 -3.88 12.29
CA PRO A 129 -1.29 -2.98 13.44
C PRO A 129 -2.12 -1.70 13.23
N PHE A 130 -3.43 -1.85 13.17
CA PHE A 130 -4.37 -0.75 13.01
C PHE A 130 -4.55 0.05 14.32
N PRO A 131 -4.62 1.39 14.26
CA PRO A 131 -4.37 2.24 13.10
C PRO A 131 -2.86 2.41 12.83
N PHE A 132 -2.47 2.51 11.56
CA PHE A 132 -1.06 2.64 11.16
C PHE A 132 -0.40 3.96 11.58
N VAL A 133 -1.18 4.98 11.93
CA VAL A 133 -0.66 6.19 12.60
C VAL A 133 -0.01 5.88 13.96
N GLY A 134 -0.25 4.69 14.52
CA GLY A 134 0.40 4.20 15.72
C GLY A 134 1.66 3.37 15.47
N VAL A 135 2.12 3.21 14.23
CA VAL A 135 3.26 2.36 13.87
C VAL A 135 4.54 3.20 13.79
N GLU A 136 5.49 2.93 14.69
CA GLU A 136 6.84 3.52 14.67
C GLU A 136 7.66 2.94 13.50
N TRP A 137 7.66 1.61 13.38
CA TRP A 137 8.25 0.89 12.26
C TRP A 137 7.54 -0.45 12.02
N LEU A 138 7.64 -0.95 10.79
CA LEU A 138 7.13 -2.24 10.33
C LEU A 138 8.28 -3.02 9.68
N ASP A 139 8.61 -4.19 10.21
CA ASP A 139 9.55 -5.12 9.60
C ASP A 139 8.78 -6.13 8.75
N ILE A 140 9.34 -6.47 7.59
CA ILE A 140 8.79 -7.44 6.64
C ILE A 140 9.86 -8.48 6.33
N GLY A 141 9.51 -9.76 6.43
CA GLY A 141 10.36 -10.88 6.03
C GLY A 141 10.43 -10.99 4.51
N LEU A 142 11.64 -11.14 3.98
CA LEU A 142 11.91 -11.15 2.54
C LEU A 142 11.90 -12.55 1.93
N HIS A 143 11.85 -13.58 2.78
CA HIS A 143 12.02 -14.97 2.41
C HIS A 143 10.76 -15.79 2.66
N GLU A 144 10.44 -16.67 1.71
CA GLU A 144 9.42 -17.70 1.85
C GLU A 144 10.10 -19.04 2.19
N GLN A 145 9.62 -19.70 3.26
CA GLN A 145 9.98 -21.10 3.51
C GLN A 145 9.01 -22.02 2.76
N ALA A 146 9.35 -22.34 1.51
CA ALA A 146 8.45 -23.03 0.58
C ALA A 146 8.25 -24.52 0.90
N SER A 147 9.10 -25.13 1.74
CA SER A 147 8.94 -26.56 2.11
C SER A 147 9.68 -26.95 3.41
N PRO A 148 9.32 -28.09 4.03
CA PRO A 148 10.06 -28.68 5.16
C PRO A 148 11.52 -29.04 4.83
N ARG A 149 11.88 -29.03 3.54
CA ARG A 149 13.25 -29.30 3.05
C ARG A 149 14.11 -28.02 2.96
N HIS A 150 13.70 -26.93 3.60
CA HIS A 150 14.47 -25.69 3.72
C HIS A 150 14.78 -24.99 2.38
N GLN A 151 13.94 -25.15 1.35
CA GLN A 151 14.04 -24.26 0.20
C GLN A 151 13.54 -22.88 0.60
N ILE A 152 14.48 -21.93 0.61
CA ILE A 152 14.24 -20.52 0.84
C ILE A 152 14.07 -19.87 -0.53
N VAL A 153 12.88 -19.32 -0.79
CA VAL A 153 12.65 -18.50 -1.98
C VAL A 153 12.83 -17.04 -1.56
N ASP A 154 13.75 -16.37 -2.22
CA ASP A 154 14.05 -14.96 -1.97
C ASP A 154 13.15 -14.06 -2.81
N HIS A 155 12.33 -13.25 -2.14
CA HIS A 155 11.42 -12.27 -2.74
C HIS A 155 11.88 -10.82 -2.53
N SER A 156 13.13 -10.60 -2.13
CA SER A 156 13.72 -9.28 -1.87
C SER A 156 13.54 -8.32 -3.04
N VAL A 157 13.83 -8.75 -4.27
CA VAL A 157 13.71 -7.89 -5.46
C VAL A 157 12.30 -7.35 -5.63
N LEU A 158 11.29 -8.19 -5.43
CA LEU A 158 9.88 -7.83 -5.56
C LEU A 158 9.45 -6.85 -4.47
N LEU A 159 9.74 -7.18 -3.21
CA LEU A 159 9.32 -6.36 -2.07
C LEU A 159 10.06 -5.03 -2.02
N LEU A 160 11.39 -5.03 -2.09
CA LEU A 160 12.19 -3.81 -2.01
C LEU A 160 11.90 -2.88 -3.19
N GLY A 161 11.71 -3.44 -4.40
CA GLY A 161 11.27 -2.68 -5.57
C GLY A 161 9.93 -1.99 -5.32
N LYS A 162 8.97 -2.70 -4.73
CA LYS A 162 7.66 -2.11 -4.42
C LYS A 162 7.73 -1.06 -3.32
N LEU A 163 8.53 -1.26 -2.28
CA LEU A 163 8.71 -0.28 -1.20
C LEU A 163 9.33 1.04 -1.73
N ALA A 164 10.29 0.93 -2.65
CA ALA A 164 10.87 2.08 -3.33
C ALA A 164 9.85 2.78 -4.24
N GLU A 165 9.05 2.04 -4.99
CA GLU A 165 7.99 2.57 -5.86
C GLU A 165 6.95 3.39 -5.07
N ILE A 166 6.51 2.88 -3.90
CA ILE A 166 5.58 3.58 -3.00
C ILE A 166 6.24 4.82 -2.35
N GLY A 167 7.57 4.88 -2.35
CA GLY A 167 8.35 5.96 -1.74
C GLY A 167 8.43 5.86 -0.22
N PHE A 168 8.51 4.64 0.33
CA PHE A 168 8.78 4.45 1.75
C PHE A 168 10.22 4.82 2.12
N GLU A 169 10.40 5.28 3.35
CA GLU A 169 11.71 5.25 3.99
C GLU A 169 11.93 3.85 4.57
N PHE A 170 12.86 3.10 3.99
CA PHE A 170 13.15 1.74 4.42
C PHE A 170 14.63 1.37 4.29
N GLU A 171 15.03 0.30 4.96
CA GLU A 171 16.37 -0.31 4.84
C GLU A 171 16.20 -1.83 4.93
N ALA A 172 16.99 -2.57 4.16
CA ALA A 172 17.01 -4.03 4.19
C ALA A 172 18.31 -4.52 4.81
N ARG A 173 18.23 -5.49 5.72
CA ARG A 173 19.38 -6.16 6.35
C ARG A 173 19.07 -7.64 6.53
N GLY A 174 19.96 -8.50 6.04
CA GLY A 174 19.72 -9.93 6.02
C GLY A 174 18.43 -10.26 5.27
N ASP A 175 17.52 -10.94 5.93
CA ASP A 175 16.21 -11.37 5.41
C ASP A 175 15.05 -10.45 5.83
N VAL A 176 15.34 -9.25 6.36
CA VAL A 176 14.33 -8.31 6.87
C VAL A 176 14.45 -6.94 6.19
N ALA A 177 13.32 -6.41 5.74
CA ALA A 177 13.16 -4.99 5.38
C ALA A 177 12.42 -4.24 6.48
N ARG A 178 13.04 -3.18 7.03
CA ARG A 178 12.41 -2.27 8.00
C ARG A 178 11.90 -1.03 7.28
N ILE A 179 10.62 -0.74 7.47
CA ILE A 179 9.94 0.47 7.01
C ILE A 179 9.71 1.38 8.20
N TRP A 180 10.12 2.64 8.13
CA TRP A 180 9.90 3.60 9.20
C TRP A 180 8.61 4.41 8.99
N GLY A 181 7.76 4.44 10.01
CA GLY A 181 6.59 5.31 10.07
C GLY A 181 6.94 6.74 10.51
N TYR A 182 7.99 6.90 11.33
CA TYR A 182 8.37 8.17 11.96
C TYR A 182 9.88 8.38 12.03
N ALA A 183 10.29 9.65 12.15
CA ALA A 183 11.66 10.07 12.41
C ALA A 183 11.84 10.54 13.88
N PRO A 184 13.00 10.34 14.52
CA PRO A 184 14.22 9.72 13.98
C PRO A 184 14.07 8.20 13.77
N LYS A 185 14.86 7.66 12.82
CA LYS A 185 14.85 6.22 12.49
C LYS A 185 15.34 5.41 13.69
N SER A 186 14.50 4.48 14.13
CA SER A 186 14.80 3.57 15.24
C SER A 186 15.41 2.28 14.70
N TYR A 187 16.63 1.99 15.15
CA TYR A 187 17.40 0.79 14.78
C TYR A 187 17.38 -0.28 15.88
N GLU A 188 16.62 -0.05 16.95
CA GLU A 188 16.45 -1.01 18.04
C GLU A 188 15.83 -2.31 17.52
N ASP A 189 16.41 -3.44 17.91
CA ASP A 189 16.00 -4.78 17.47
C ASP A 189 16.00 -4.94 15.94
N PHE A 190 16.74 -4.12 15.20
CA PHE A 190 17.01 -4.33 13.78
C PHE A 190 18.26 -5.18 13.62
N PRO A 191 18.28 -6.19 12.73
CA PRO A 191 19.49 -6.98 12.50
C PRO A 191 20.72 -6.09 12.25
N PRO A 192 21.92 -6.49 12.72
CA PRO A 192 23.14 -5.78 12.40
C PRO A 192 23.34 -5.76 10.87
N GLY A 193 23.88 -4.66 10.35
CA GLY A 193 24.31 -4.63 8.95
C GLY A 193 25.47 -5.61 8.75
N THR A 194 25.42 -6.39 7.68
CA THR A 194 26.56 -7.18 7.19
C THR A 194 27.62 -6.30 6.58
#